data_AF-M4B2F3-F1
#
_entry.id   AF-M4B2F3-F1
#
_cell.length_a   1.000
_cell.length_b   1.000
_cell.length_c   1.000
_cell.angle_alpha   90.00
_cell.angle_beta   90.00
_cell.angle_gamma   90.00
#
_symmetry.space_group_name_H-M   'P 1'
#
loop_
_entity.id
_entity.type
_entity.pdbx_description
1 polymer ?
#
loop_
_entity_poly.entity_id
_entity_poly.type
_entity_poly.pdbx_seq_one_letter_code
_entity_poly.pdbx_strand_id
1 'polypeptide(L)'
;MSFLHLERSYQAMKNLREIFALKKEELGVVSYLTIVIVLTSSTTIFFLENPAQPKVFSSIGTCSWWAIETITSLGYGDIVPITAAGRAFSSLLALWGIILFTIPGAILGSGFIEVMLKKQEKKSEQALEESIRISLTRAFSNTAFTDLDSPGTTHTISVPASAFLTPAASSSFSSPAHPIKCLQDQVNRLTTTQLQLQVQLSRQESQLQTIMTLLEKTLAQSRPTDTG
;
A
#
# COMPACT_ATOMS: atom_id res chain seq x y z
N MET A 1 -19.89 22.83 -16.96
CA MET A 1 -19.17 22.11 -15.89
C MET A 1 -18.47 20.81 -16.35
N SER A 2 -18.69 20.30 -17.57
CA SER A 2 -18.24 18.95 -17.96
C SER A 2 -16.80 18.83 -18.50
N PHE A 3 -16.16 19.93 -18.89
CA PHE A 3 -14.82 19.89 -19.53
C PHE A 3 -13.68 19.56 -18.57
N LEU A 4 -13.71 20.06 -17.32
CA LEU A 4 -12.66 19.82 -16.32
C LEU A 4 -12.63 18.37 -15.80
N HIS A 5 -13.73 17.62 -15.93
CA HIS A 5 -13.78 16.21 -15.53
C HIS A 5 -13.02 15.31 -16.52
N LEU A 6 -12.93 15.70 -17.80
CA LEU A 6 -12.20 14.98 -18.83
C LEU A 6 -10.69 15.11 -18.66
N GLU A 7 -10.19 16.30 -18.32
CA GLU A 7 -8.76 16.55 -18.20
C GLU A 7 -8.13 15.81 -17.02
N ARG A 8 -8.83 15.74 -15.87
CA ARG A 8 -8.40 14.91 -14.74
C ARG A 8 -8.50 13.41 -15.03
N SER A 9 -9.54 12.97 -15.75
CA SER A 9 -9.72 11.56 -16.14
C SER A 9 -8.67 11.10 -17.15
N TYR A 10 -8.26 11.98 -18.06
CA TYR A 10 -7.18 11.73 -19.00
C TYR A 10 -5.85 11.51 -18.27
N GLN A 11 -5.54 12.35 -17.28
CA GLN A 11 -4.34 12.19 -16.45
C GLN A 11 -4.35 10.85 -15.69
N ALA A 12 -5.51 10.45 -15.15
CA ALA A 12 -5.67 9.18 -14.44
C ALA A 12 -5.46 7.97 -15.37
N MET A 13 -6.06 7.99 -16.58
CA MET A 13 -5.87 6.94 -17.59
C MET A 13 -4.42 6.83 -18.08
N LYS A 14 -3.73 7.96 -18.23
CA LYS A 14 -2.31 7.98 -18.61
C LYS A 14 -1.44 7.31 -17.54
N ASN A 15 -1.64 7.65 -16.27
CA ASN A 15 -0.91 7.03 -15.16
C ASN A 15 -1.21 5.54 -15.08
N LEU A 16 -2.47 5.13 -15.24
CA LEU A 16 -2.86 3.73 -15.23
C LEU A 16 -2.14 2.93 -16.33
N ARG A 17 -2.10 3.47 -17.56
CA ARG A 17 -1.37 2.85 -18.67
C ARG A 17 0.13 2.73 -18.38
N GLU A 18 0.73 3.74 -17.76
CA GLU A 18 2.13 3.71 -17.34
C GLU A 18 2.38 2.57 -16.32
N ILE A 19 1.47 2.39 -15.34
CA ILE A 19 1.54 1.29 -14.37
C ILE A 19 1.44 -0.06 -15.06
N PHE A 20 0.47 -0.26 -15.96
CA PHE A 20 0.33 -1.51 -16.70
C PHE A 20 1.57 -1.80 -17.56
N ALA A 21 2.17 -0.79 -18.19
CA ALA A 21 3.38 -0.96 -18.99
C ALA A 21 4.60 -1.30 -18.13
N LEU A 22 4.71 -0.71 -16.93
CA LEU A 22 5.77 -1.00 -15.96
C LEU A 22 5.66 -2.42 -15.40
N LYS A 23 4.44 -2.89 -15.12
CA LYS A 23 4.17 -4.17 -14.45
C LYS A 23 3.74 -5.30 -15.41
N LYS A 24 3.84 -5.10 -16.73
CA LYS A 24 3.38 -6.05 -17.75
C LYS A 24 4.02 -7.44 -17.62
N GLU A 25 5.29 -7.50 -17.23
CA GLU A 25 6.04 -8.76 -17.11
C GLU A 25 5.50 -9.57 -15.92
N GLU A 26 5.31 -8.91 -14.77
CA GLU A 26 4.72 -9.51 -13.57
C GLU A 26 3.28 -9.99 -13.83
N LEU A 27 2.43 -9.16 -14.47
CA LEU A 27 1.06 -9.56 -14.85
C LEU A 27 1.07 -10.70 -15.88
N GLY A 28 2.02 -10.71 -16.81
CA GLY A 28 2.20 -11.78 -17.79
C GLY A 28 2.47 -13.13 -17.12
N VAL A 29 3.33 -13.17 -16.10
CA VAL A 29 3.63 -14.38 -15.35
C VAL A 29 2.41 -14.88 -14.57
N VAL A 30 1.68 -13.98 -13.91
CA VAL A 30 0.49 -14.34 -13.12
C VAL A 30 -0.65 -14.85 -14.00
N SER A 31 -0.89 -14.20 -15.13
CA SER A 31 -1.89 -14.64 -16.11
C SER A 31 -1.51 -16.00 -16.71
N TYR A 32 -0.24 -16.20 -17.05
CA TYR A 32 0.26 -17.50 -17.51
C TYR A 32 0.03 -18.61 -16.46
N LEU A 33 0.41 -18.36 -15.20
CA LEU A 33 0.20 -19.32 -14.11
C LEU A 33 -1.29 -19.65 -13.91
N THR A 34 -2.16 -18.63 -13.95
CA THR A 34 -3.61 -18.82 -13.86
C THR A 34 -4.13 -19.73 -14.98
N ILE A 35 -3.69 -19.52 -16.22
CA ILE A 35 -4.10 -20.34 -17.37
C ILE A 35 -3.66 -21.80 -17.18
N VAL A 36 -2.42 -22.04 -16.74
CA VAL A 36 -1.91 -23.40 -16.47
C VAL A 36 -2.76 -24.10 -15.41
N ILE A 37 -3.13 -23.39 -14.34
CA ILE A 37 -3.95 -23.94 -13.25
C ILE A 37 -5.38 -24.22 -13.72
N VAL A 38 -5.96 -23.34 -14.55
CA VAL A 38 -7.29 -23.57 -15.17
C VAL A 38 -7.28 -24.81 -16.06
N LEU A 39 -6.26 -24.99 -16.91
CA LEU A 39 -6.19 -26.14 -17.82
C LEU A 39 -5.97 -27.47 -17.07
N THR A 40 -5.09 -27.46 -16.06
CA THR A 40 -4.81 -28.66 -15.23
C THR A 40 -6.01 -29.04 -14.36
N SER A 41 -6.67 -28.06 -13.73
CA SER A 41 -7.89 -28.30 -12.94
C SER A 41 -9.06 -28.76 -13.83
N SER A 42 -9.24 -28.16 -15.01
CA SER A 42 -10.23 -28.58 -16.00
C SER A 42 -10.05 -30.04 -16.41
N THR A 43 -8.81 -30.47 -16.66
CA THR A 43 -8.51 -31.86 -17.02
C THR A 43 -8.78 -32.80 -15.84
N THR A 44 -8.34 -32.41 -14.64
CA THR A 44 -8.51 -33.23 -13.42
C THR A 44 -9.99 -33.43 -13.09
N ILE A 45 -10.79 -32.37 -13.10
CA ILE A 45 -12.21 -32.45 -12.77
C ILE A 45 -12.99 -33.22 -13.84
N PHE A 46 -12.61 -33.09 -15.12
CA PHE A 46 -13.19 -33.88 -16.20
C PHE A 46 -13.01 -35.38 -15.92
N PHE A 47 -11.81 -35.84 -15.58
CA PHE A 47 -11.58 -37.25 -15.27
C PHE A 47 -12.34 -37.75 -14.03
N LEU A 48 -12.51 -36.89 -13.01
CA LEU A 48 -13.21 -37.26 -11.78
C LEU A 48 -14.73 -37.28 -11.94
N GLU A 49 -15.31 -36.35 -12.70
CA GLU A 49 -16.76 -36.14 -12.78
C GLU A 49 -17.39 -36.66 -14.07
N ASN A 50 -16.67 -36.77 -15.18
CA ASN A 50 -17.21 -37.25 -16.46
C ASN A 50 -17.90 -38.64 -16.34
N PRO A 51 -17.37 -39.62 -15.58
CA PRO A 51 -18.04 -40.91 -15.40
C PRO A 51 -19.40 -40.81 -14.68
N ALA A 52 -19.53 -39.87 -13.74
CA ALA A 52 -20.75 -39.68 -12.96
C ALA A 52 -21.75 -38.73 -13.64
N GLN A 53 -21.26 -37.74 -14.38
CA GLN A 53 -22.03 -36.65 -14.98
C GLN A 53 -21.56 -36.30 -16.40
N PRO A 54 -21.69 -37.21 -17.39
CA PRO A 54 -21.17 -36.99 -18.74
C PRO A 54 -21.89 -35.86 -19.50
N LYS A 55 -23.12 -35.52 -19.12
CA LYS A 55 -23.87 -34.40 -19.73
C LYS A 55 -23.40 -33.03 -19.24
N VAL A 56 -22.98 -32.93 -17.98
CA VAL A 56 -22.55 -31.67 -17.36
C VAL A 56 -21.07 -31.43 -17.63
N PHE A 57 -20.22 -32.42 -17.32
CA PHE A 57 -18.79 -32.39 -17.62
C PHE A 57 -18.52 -33.03 -19.00
N SER A 58 -19.16 -32.48 -20.04
CA SER A 58 -19.16 -33.04 -21.40
C SER A 58 -17.85 -32.82 -22.17
N SER A 59 -17.21 -31.67 -21.97
CA SER A 59 -15.98 -31.31 -22.67
C SER A 59 -15.00 -30.58 -21.77
N ILE A 60 -13.72 -30.55 -22.18
CA ILE A 60 -12.69 -29.79 -21.47
C ILE A 60 -12.97 -28.28 -21.45
N GLY A 61 -13.68 -27.77 -22.46
CA GLY A 61 -14.11 -26.37 -22.50
C GLY A 61 -15.12 -26.05 -21.41
N THR A 62 -16.11 -26.93 -21.24
CA THR A 62 -17.11 -26.83 -20.15
C THR A 62 -16.46 -26.91 -18.77
N CYS A 63 -15.46 -27.78 -18.61
CA CYS A 63 -14.69 -27.90 -17.36
C CYS A 63 -13.79 -26.67 -17.11
N SER A 64 -13.30 -26.02 -18.17
CA SER A 64 -12.52 -24.79 -18.05
C SER A 64 -13.38 -23.61 -17.62
N TRP A 65 -14.63 -23.52 -18.09
CA TRP A 65 -15.60 -22.54 -17.60
C TRP A 65 -15.81 -22.69 -16.08
N TRP A 66 -16.08 -23.92 -15.63
CA TRP A 66 -16.19 -24.26 -14.21
C TRP A 66 -14.94 -23.88 -13.40
N ALA A 67 -13.75 -24.17 -13.92
CA ALA A 67 -12.49 -23.84 -13.25
C ALA A 67 -12.30 -22.31 -13.12
N ILE A 68 -12.65 -21.54 -14.17
CA ILE A 68 -12.55 -20.08 -14.17
C ILE A 68 -13.50 -19.47 -13.11
N GLU A 69 -14.77 -19.87 -13.08
CA GLU A 69 -15.73 -19.34 -12.10
C GLU A 69 -15.35 -19.72 -10.66
N THR A 70 -14.73 -20.90 -10.46
CA THR A 70 -14.31 -21.36 -9.14
C THR A 70 -13.09 -20.58 -8.65
N ILE A 71 -12.08 -20.38 -9.50
CA ILE A 71 -10.86 -19.64 -9.16
C ILE A 71 -11.16 -18.15 -8.93
N THR A 72 -12.08 -17.58 -9.72
CA THR A 72 -12.52 -16.19 -9.58
C THR A 72 -13.56 -15.99 -8.47
N SER A 73 -13.95 -17.05 -7.76
CA SER A 73 -14.98 -17.05 -6.72
C SER A 73 -16.35 -16.54 -7.18
N LEU A 74 -16.64 -16.59 -8.49
CA LEU A 74 -17.96 -16.27 -9.04
C LEU A 74 -18.97 -17.35 -8.66
N GLY A 75 -18.61 -18.62 -8.91
CA GLY A 75 -19.40 -19.80 -8.57
C GLY A 75 -20.88 -19.67 -8.90
N TYR A 76 -21.24 -19.60 -10.18
CA TYR A 76 -22.64 -19.48 -10.61
C TYR A 76 -23.48 -20.69 -10.17
N GLY A 77 -22.83 -21.85 -10.05
CA GLY A 77 -23.48 -23.08 -9.59
C GLY A 77 -24.29 -23.78 -10.67
N ASP A 78 -24.08 -23.41 -11.94
CA ASP A 78 -24.60 -24.13 -13.12
C ASP A 78 -23.91 -25.49 -13.28
N ILE A 79 -22.63 -25.56 -12.93
CA ILE A 79 -21.83 -26.78 -13.00
C ILE A 79 -21.21 -27.03 -11.64
N VAL A 80 -21.49 -28.19 -11.03
CA VAL A 80 -20.92 -28.55 -9.73
C VAL A 80 -20.54 -30.03 -9.67
N PRO A 81 -19.40 -30.36 -9.05
CA PRO A 81 -19.01 -31.74 -8.84
C PRO A 81 -19.88 -32.43 -7.78
N ILE A 82 -20.32 -33.64 -8.08
CA ILE A 82 -21.12 -34.46 -7.14
C ILE A 82 -20.31 -35.57 -6.50
N THR A 83 -19.18 -35.97 -7.09
CA THR A 83 -18.35 -37.04 -6.55
C THR A 83 -17.59 -36.56 -5.30
N ALA A 84 -17.30 -37.49 -4.39
CA ALA A 84 -16.53 -37.16 -3.18
C ALA A 84 -15.12 -36.64 -3.52
N ALA A 85 -14.47 -37.27 -4.51
CA ALA A 85 -13.14 -36.85 -4.99
C ALA A 85 -13.18 -35.48 -5.68
N GLY A 86 -14.17 -35.23 -6.55
CA GLY A 86 -14.37 -33.93 -7.18
C GLY A 86 -14.60 -32.82 -6.15
N ARG A 87 -15.46 -33.06 -5.16
CA ARG A 87 -15.70 -32.09 -4.07
C ARG A 87 -14.46 -31.79 -3.23
N ALA A 88 -13.65 -32.80 -2.91
CA ALA A 88 -12.39 -32.62 -2.18
C ALA A 88 -11.35 -31.86 -3.01
N PHE A 89 -11.30 -32.10 -4.32
CA PHE A 89 -10.43 -31.35 -5.23
C PHE A 89 -10.90 -29.89 -5.36
N SER A 90 -12.20 -29.66 -5.52
CA SER A 90 -12.78 -28.32 -5.66
C SER A 90 -12.65 -27.48 -4.40
N SER A 91 -12.73 -28.09 -3.21
CA SER A 91 -12.47 -27.36 -1.96
C SER A 91 -11.02 -26.91 -1.86
N LEU A 92 -10.07 -27.77 -2.25
CA LEU A 92 -8.67 -27.39 -2.35
C LEU A 92 -8.47 -26.29 -3.40
N LEU A 93 -9.05 -26.46 -4.59
CA LEU A 93 -8.96 -25.48 -5.68
C LEU A 93 -9.51 -24.11 -5.28
N ALA A 94 -10.59 -24.05 -4.51
CA ALA A 94 -11.15 -22.80 -3.99
C ALA A 94 -10.16 -22.05 -3.08
N LEU A 95 -9.43 -22.77 -2.21
CA LEU A 95 -8.38 -22.16 -1.37
C LEU A 95 -7.23 -21.61 -2.22
N TRP A 96 -6.79 -22.38 -3.22
CA TRP A 96 -5.76 -21.94 -4.17
C TRP A 96 -6.23 -20.74 -5.02
N GLY A 97 -7.50 -20.69 -5.38
CA GLY A 97 -8.10 -19.62 -6.17
C GLY A 97 -7.94 -18.25 -5.51
N ILE A 98 -8.22 -18.17 -4.21
CA ILE A 98 -8.08 -16.91 -3.44
C ILE A 98 -6.62 -16.45 -3.39
N ILE A 99 -5.67 -17.38 -3.22
CA ILE A 99 -4.24 -17.08 -3.21
C ILE A 99 -3.82 -16.48 -4.55
N LEU A 100 -4.22 -17.11 -5.66
CA LEU A 100 -3.89 -16.64 -7.01
C LEU A 100 -4.57 -15.31 -7.36
N PHE A 101 -5.83 -15.14 -6.97
CA PHE A 101 -6.60 -13.92 -7.24
C PHE A 101 -6.04 -12.69 -6.50
N THR A 102 -5.35 -12.91 -5.38
CA THR A 102 -4.72 -11.83 -4.60
C THR A 102 -3.52 -11.21 -5.32
N ILE A 103 -2.76 -12.00 -6.09
CA ILE A 103 -1.50 -11.58 -6.72
C ILE A 103 -1.68 -10.41 -7.72
N PRO A 104 -2.60 -10.45 -8.71
CA PRO A 104 -2.76 -9.33 -9.65
C PRO A 104 -3.20 -8.05 -8.94
N GLY A 105 -4.04 -8.15 -7.92
CA GLY A 105 -4.45 -7.02 -7.08
C GLY A 105 -3.26 -6.41 -6.32
N ALA A 106 -2.41 -7.25 -5.74
CA ALA A 106 -1.20 -6.82 -5.04
C ALA A 106 -0.20 -6.12 -5.99
N ILE A 107 0.02 -6.67 -7.18
CA ILE A 107 0.91 -6.07 -8.18
C ILE A 107 0.40 -4.70 -8.62
N LEU A 108 -0.89 -4.59 -8.92
CA LEU A 108 -1.50 -3.29 -9.28
C LEU A 108 -1.35 -2.27 -8.15
N GLY A 109 -1.60 -2.68 -6.90
CA GLY A 109 -1.40 -1.84 -5.72
C GLY A 109 0.03 -1.32 -5.59
N SER A 110 1.03 -2.19 -5.77
CA SER A 110 2.44 -1.79 -5.74
C SER A 110 2.80 -0.81 -6.85
N GLY A 111 2.24 -0.99 -8.06
CA GLY A 111 2.45 -0.11 -9.19
C GLY A 111 1.86 1.29 -8.98
N PHE A 112 0.71 1.41 -8.31
CA PHE A 112 0.16 2.71 -7.93
C PHE A 112 1.05 3.47 -6.95
N ILE A 113 1.61 2.76 -5.96
CA ILE A 113 2.54 3.36 -4.99
C ILE A 113 3.80 3.85 -5.71
N GLU A 114 4.36 3.03 -6.61
CA GLU A 114 5.56 3.36 -7.37
C GLU A 114 5.38 4.61 -8.23
N VAL A 115 4.27 4.74 -8.95
CA VAL A 115 3.99 5.94 -9.77
C VAL A 115 3.74 7.17 -8.90
N MET A 116 3.12 7.01 -7.73
CA MET A 116 2.91 8.13 -6.82
C MET A 116 4.24 8.65 -6.24
N LEU A 117 5.15 7.75 -5.85
CA LEU A 117 6.49 8.09 -5.35
C LEU A 117 7.32 8.77 -6.44
N LYS A 118 7.38 8.19 -7.65
CA LYS A 118 8.08 8.78 -8.80
C LYS A 118 7.57 10.19 -9.15
N LYS A 119 6.27 10.46 -8.94
CA LYS A 119 5.69 11.78 -9.18
C LYS A 119 6.07 12.79 -8.09
N GLN A 120 6.23 12.35 -6.84
CA GLN A 120 6.71 13.21 -5.75
C GLN A 120 8.18 13.60 -5.95
N GLU A 121 9.04 12.64 -6.29
CA GLU A 121 10.46 12.88 -6.56
C GLU A 121 10.66 13.90 -7.68
N LYS A 122 9.99 13.71 -8.82
CA LYS A 122 10.03 14.67 -9.94
C LYS A 122 9.57 16.07 -9.53
N LYS A 123 8.56 16.18 -8.64
CA LYS A 123 8.07 17.48 -8.16
C LYS A 123 9.08 18.14 -7.23
N SER A 124 9.76 17.38 -6.36
CA SER A 124 10.82 17.92 -5.49
C SER A 124 12.06 18.35 -6.27
N GLU A 125 12.46 17.60 -7.29
CA GLU A 125 13.58 17.97 -8.16
C GLU A 125 13.27 19.26 -8.94
N GLN A 126 12.05 19.38 -9.48
CA GLN A 126 11.60 20.60 -10.16
C GLN A 126 11.55 21.81 -9.22
N ALA A 127 11.08 21.63 -7.99
CA ALA A 127 11.06 22.71 -6.98
C ALA A 127 12.49 23.11 -6.57
N LEU A 128 13.42 22.15 -6.49
CA LEU A 128 14.82 22.42 -6.20
C LEU A 128 15.47 23.21 -7.35
N GLU A 129 15.32 22.77 -8.60
CA GLU A 129 15.86 23.50 -9.76
C GLU A 129 15.28 24.90 -9.88
N GLU A 130 13.97 25.06 -9.66
CA GLU A 130 13.31 26.37 -9.67
C GLU A 130 13.86 27.28 -8.58
N SER A 131 14.09 26.75 -7.37
CA SER A 131 14.68 27.51 -6.26
C SER A 131 16.13 27.94 -6.53
N ILE A 132 16.93 27.08 -7.16
CA ILE A 132 18.31 27.38 -7.58
C ILE A 132 18.29 28.48 -8.64
N ARG A 133 17.44 28.34 -9.66
CA ARG A 133 17.32 29.34 -10.74
C ARG A 133 16.90 30.70 -10.22
N ILE A 134 15.91 30.75 -9.32
CA ILE A 134 15.45 31.99 -8.70
C ILE A 134 16.55 32.61 -7.84
N SER A 135 17.28 31.79 -7.07
CA SER A 135 18.39 32.26 -6.22
C SER A 135 19.54 32.82 -7.05
N LEU A 136 19.92 32.15 -8.14
CA LEU A 136 20.94 32.61 -9.07
C LEU A 136 20.52 33.91 -9.78
N THR A 137 19.26 34.00 -10.20
CA THR A 137 18.70 35.23 -10.81
C THR A 137 18.71 36.39 -9.82
N ARG A 138 18.35 36.17 -8.54
CA ARG A 138 18.46 37.21 -7.49
C ARG A 138 19.89 37.62 -7.23
N ALA A 139 20.82 36.66 -7.14
CA ALA A 139 22.23 36.94 -6.92
C ALA A 139 22.79 37.83 -8.04
N PHE A 140 22.50 37.49 -9.30
CA PHE A 140 22.95 38.25 -10.47
C PHE A 140 22.29 39.64 -10.57
N SER A 141 21.00 39.74 -10.25
CA SER A 141 20.27 41.02 -10.22
C SER A 141 20.80 41.97 -9.14
N ASN A 142 21.22 41.46 -7.97
CA ASN A 142 21.78 42.29 -6.92
C ASN A 142 23.19 42.79 -7.26
N THR A 143 24.00 42.02 -7.99
CA THR A 143 25.33 42.45 -8.46
C THR A 143 25.26 43.44 -9.63
N ALA A 144 24.21 43.39 -10.45
CA ALA A 144 24.02 44.34 -11.56
C ALA A 144 23.52 45.72 -11.11
N PHE A 145 23.12 45.90 -9.85
CA PHE A 145 22.61 47.17 -9.30
C PHE A 145 23.64 47.93 -8.43
N THR A 146 24.83 47.38 -8.17
CA THR A 146 25.84 48.05 -7.33
C THR A 146 26.91 48.83 -8.08
N ASP A 147 26.82 48.96 -9.42
CA ASP A 147 27.89 49.59 -10.22
C ASP A 147 27.49 50.84 -11.01
N LEU A 148 26.38 51.51 -10.67
CA LEU A 148 26.25 52.93 -11.01
C LEU A 148 25.81 53.74 -9.79
N ASP A 149 26.81 54.48 -9.30
CA ASP A 149 26.76 55.69 -8.48
C ASP A 149 26.96 55.55 -6.96
N SER A 150 28.23 55.73 -6.58
CA SER A 150 28.59 56.43 -5.34
C SER A 150 29.82 57.28 -5.68
N PRO A 151 29.89 58.58 -5.29
CA PRO A 151 29.91 58.94 -3.87
C PRO A 151 29.22 60.27 -3.51
N GLY A 152 28.59 60.34 -2.33
CA GLY A 152 28.20 61.65 -1.78
C GLY A 152 27.28 61.64 -0.57
N THR A 153 27.90 61.68 0.63
CA THR A 153 27.56 62.59 1.74
C THR A 153 26.16 62.52 2.40
N THR A 154 26.18 61.99 3.62
CA THR A 154 25.60 62.52 4.89
C THR A 154 24.24 63.23 4.84
N HIS A 155 23.28 62.79 5.67
CA HIS A 155 22.70 63.54 6.82
C HIS A 155 21.41 62.87 7.33
N THR A 156 21.48 62.44 8.59
CA THR A 156 20.47 62.54 9.67
C THR A 156 18.98 62.37 9.32
N ILE A 157 18.26 61.52 10.09
CA ILE A 157 17.24 61.96 11.07
C ILE A 157 16.58 60.72 11.73
N SER A 158 16.47 60.85 13.06
CA SER A 158 15.74 60.08 14.07
C SER A 158 14.43 59.38 13.66
N VAL A 159 14.11 58.24 14.27
CA VAL A 159 13.23 58.10 15.48
C VAL A 159 13.27 56.64 15.99
N PRO A 160 13.41 56.39 17.32
CA PRO A 160 13.04 55.14 17.98
C PRO A 160 11.70 55.29 18.71
N ALA A 161 10.84 54.26 18.76
CA ALA A 161 9.83 54.14 19.81
C ALA A 161 9.20 52.73 19.84
N SER A 162 9.52 52.01 20.91
CA SER A 162 8.82 50.85 21.40
C SER A 162 7.41 51.17 21.90
N ALA A 163 6.57 50.13 21.87
CA ALA A 163 5.42 49.87 22.75
C ALA A 163 4.11 50.63 22.47
N PHE A 164 3.00 49.90 22.33
CA PHE A 164 2.02 49.69 23.42
C PHE A 164 0.78 48.94 22.90
N LEU A 165 0.43 47.87 23.63
CA LEU A 165 -0.91 47.39 23.99
C LEU A 165 -2.03 47.27 22.91
N THR A 166 -2.41 46.00 22.68
CA THR A 166 -3.80 45.49 22.61
C THR A 166 -4.75 46.19 23.60
N PRO A 167 -6.07 46.33 23.34
CA PRO A 167 -6.92 45.13 23.22
C PRO A 167 -8.23 45.21 22.39
N ALA A 168 -8.76 43.99 22.19
CA ALA A 168 -10.16 43.58 22.18
C ALA A 168 -11.05 43.77 20.93
N ALA A 169 -11.70 42.63 20.63
CA ALA A 169 -12.99 42.43 19.95
C ALA A 169 -13.02 42.78 18.44
N SER A 170 -13.56 41.99 17.53
CA SER A 170 -14.45 40.83 17.55
C SER A 170 -14.35 40.24 16.14
N SER A 171 -14.31 38.93 15.92
CA SER A 171 -15.53 38.18 15.66
C SER A 171 -15.14 36.71 15.47
N SER A 172 -15.59 35.90 16.42
CA SER A 172 -15.57 34.45 16.32
C SER A 172 -16.63 34.03 15.30
N PHE A 173 -16.21 33.61 14.11
CA PHE A 173 -17.09 32.90 13.17
C PHE A 173 -16.58 31.48 13.02
N SER A 174 -17.14 30.60 13.84
CA SER A 174 -16.93 29.15 13.85
C SER A 174 -17.67 28.50 12.68
N SER A 175 -16.94 27.80 11.79
CA SER A 175 -17.48 26.74 10.92
C SER A 175 -16.36 25.88 10.33
N PRO A 176 -16.62 24.63 9.91
CA PRO A 176 -15.98 23.45 10.49
C PRO A 176 -14.88 22.86 9.60
N ALA A 177 -13.64 22.85 10.08
CA ALA A 177 -12.47 22.22 9.43
C ALA A 177 -11.92 21.02 10.24
N HIS A 178 -12.79 20.29 10.95
CA HIS A 178 -12.38 19.35 12.01
C HIS A 178 -12.30 17.83 11.71
N PRO A 179 -12.75 17.25 10.58
CA PRO A 179 -12.70 15.79 10.45
C PRO A 179 -11.30 15.25 10.13
N ILE A 180 -10.52 15.91 9.27
CA ILE A 180 -9.21 15.36 8.82
C ILE A 180 -8.14 15.43 9.91
N LYS A 181 -8.11 16.51 10.72
CA LYS A 181 -7.18 16.58 11.86
C LYS A 181 -7.52 15.57 12.95
N CYS A 182 -8.81 15.33 13.18
CA CYS A 182 -9.28 14.32 14.12
C CYS A 182 -8.89 12.90 13.65
N LEU A 183 -9.08 12.59 12.36
CA LEU A 183 -8.66 11.31 11.78
C LEU A 183 -7.14 11.11 11.82
N GLN A 184 -6.36 12.16 11.56
CA GLN A 184 -4.90 12.11 11.66
C GLN A 184 -4.45 11.83 13.11
N ASP A 185 -5.07 12.49 14.09
CA ASP A 185 -4.79 12.22 15.51
C ASP A 185 -5.20 10.78 15.88
N GLN A 186 -6.32 10.29 15.36
CA GLN A 186 -6.78 8.92 15.60
C GLN A 186 -5.81 7.88 15.01
N VAL A 187 -5.31 8.09 13.79
CA VAL A 187 -4.31 7.21 13.15
C VAL A 187 -2.99 7.21 13.94
N ASN A 188 -2.55 8.39 14.38
CA ASN A 188 -1.34 8.50 15.19
C ASN A 188 -1.51 7.79 16.55
N ARG A 189 -2.69 7.88 17.16
CA ARG A 189 -3.02 7.14 18.40
C ARG A 189 -3.08 5.64 18.19
N LEU A 190 -3.70 5.16 17.10
CA LEU A 190 -3.73 3.73 16.75
C LEU A 190 -2.32 3.19 16.50
N THR A 191 -1.46 3.97 15.83
CA THR A 191 -0.08 3.56 15.56
C THR A 191 0.72 3.46 16.85
N THR A 192 0.54 4.43 17.75
CA THR A 192 1.23 4.46 19.05
C THR A 192 0.79 3.29 19.93
N THR A 193 -0.50 2.97 19.98
CA THR A 193 -0.99 1.84 20.80
C THR A 193 -0.53 0.49 20.26
N GLN A 194 -0.50 0.31 18.94
CA GLN A 194 0.01 -0.92 18.31
C GLN A 194 1.49 -1.15 18.63
N LEU A 195 2.32 -0.10 18.55
CA LEU A 195 3.73 -0.18 18.91
C LEU A 195 3.92 -0.54 20.40
N GLN A 196 3.12 0.05 21.29
CA GLN A 196 3.19 -0.29 22.72
C GLN A 196 2.81 -1.76 22.99
N LEU A 197 1.80 -2.29 22.30
CA LEU A 197 1.40 -3.69 22.46
C LEU A 197 2.49 -4.67 22.00
N GLN A 198 3.19 -4.37 20.90
CA GLN A 198 4.32 -5.20 20.46
C GLN A 198 5.47 -5.19 21.47
N VAL A 199 5.78 -4.02 22.05
CA VAL A 199 6.82 -3.91 23.08
C VAL A 199 6.42 -4.68 24.35
N GLN A 200 5.15 -4.69 24.73
CA GLN A 200 4.65 -5.48 25.86
C GLN A 200 4.78 -6.99 25.60
N LEU A 201 4.37 -7.47 24.43
CA LEU A 201 4.46 -8.88 24.06
C LEU A 201 5.92 -9.37 24.03
N SER A 202 6.81 -8.64 23.38
CA SER A 202 8.24 -8.99 23.34
C SER A 202 8.88 -9.00 24.74
N ARG A 203 8.49 -8.08 25.62
CA ARG A 203 8.92 -8.09 27.02
C ARG A 203 8.39 -9.32 27.76
N GLN A 204 7.15 -9.72 27.50
CA GLN A 204 6.56 -10.92 28.10
C GLN A 204 7.26 -12.20 27.65
N GLU A 205 7.57 -12.32 26.35
CA GLU A 205 8.31 -13.46 25.80
C GLU A 205 9.71 -13.58 26.42
N SER A 206 10.41 -12.46 26.59
CA SER A 206 11.71 -12.42 27.25
C SER A 206 11.64 -12.87 28.72
N GLN A 207 10.59 -12.46 29.45
CA GLN A 207 10.37 -12.94 30.82
C GLN A 207 10.11 -14.44 30.86
N LEU A 208 9.34 -14.97 29.91
CA LEU A 208 9.02 -16.40 29.83
C LEU A 208 10.26 -17.24 29.55
N GLN A 209 11.13 -16.80 28.63
CA GLN A 209 12.42 -17.44 28.38
C GLN A 209 13.30 -17.45 29.63
N THR A 210 13.35 -16.33 30.36
CA THR A 210 14.14 -16.24 31.59
C THR A 210 13.63 -17.22 32.65
N ILE A 211 12.32 -17.29 32.89
CA ILE A 211 11.74 -18.24 33.84
C ILE A 211 12.06 -19.67 33.43
N MET A 212 11.92 -20.02 32.14
CA MET A 212 12.22 -21.36 31.64
C MET A 212 13.69 -21.74 31.91
N THR A 213 14.63 -20.83 31.63
CA THR A 213 16.06 -21.09 31.90
C THR A 213 16.37 -21.24 33.39
N LEU A 214 15.67 -20.51 34.26
CA LEU A 214 15.81 -20.69 35.71
C LEU A 214 15.22 -22.01 36.18
N LEU A 215 14.10 -22.44 35.59
CA LEU A 215 13.46 -23.72 35.86
C LEU A 215 14.37 -24.87 35.40
N GLU A 216 14.99 -24.77 34.23
CA GLU A 216 15.96 -25.76 33.73
C GLU A 216 17.18 -25.86 34.63
N LYS A 217 17.77 -24.73 35.04
CA LYS A 217 18.89 -24.73 36.01
C LYS A 217 18.49 -25.32 37.36
N THR A 218 17.29 -25.01 37.84
CA THR A 218 16.78 -25.54 39.11
C THR A 218 16.54 -27.05 39.02
N LEU A 219 15.97 -27.54 37.91
CA LEU A 219 15.77 -28.97 37.65
C LEU A 219 17.09 -29.72 37.45
N ALA A 220 18.09 -29.09 36.83
CA ALA A 220 19.43 -29.66 36.70
C ALA A 220 20.10 -29.78 38.08
N GLN A 221 19.85 -28.83 38.98
CA GLN A 221 20.39 -28.82 40.34
C GLN A 221 19.63 -29.75 41.31
N SER A 222 18.37 -30.09 41.02
CA SER A 222 17.56 -31.00 41.83
C SER A 222 17.67 -32.48 41.40
N ARG A 223 18.49 -32.82 40.40
CA ARG A 223 18.71 -34.21 40.00
C ARG A 223 19.79 -34.81 40.91
N PRO A 224 19.45 -35.69 41.88
CA PRO A 224 20.45 -36.28 42.77
C PRO A 224 21.46 -37.11 41.96
N THR A 225 22.74 -36.84 42.21
CA THR A 225 23.86 -37.66 41.78
C THR A 225 23.80 -39.01 42.48
N ASP A 226 23.08 -39.97 41.91
CA ASP A 226 23.26 -41.39 42.24
C ASP A 226 24.61 -41.83 41.68
N THR A 227 25.62 -41.75 42.54
CA THR A 227 26.91 -42.43 42.38
C THR A 227 27.37 -42.89 43.75
N GLY A 228 27.36 -44.20 43.98
CA GLY A 228 27.98 -44.86 45.13
C GLY A 228 27.14 -45.98 45.70
#